data_AF-A0A015L2M3-F1
#
_entry.id   AF-A0A015L2M3-F1
#
_cell.length_a   1.000
_cell.length_b   1.000
_cell.length_c   1.000
_cell.angle_alpha   90.00
_cell.angle_beta   90.00
_cell.angle_gamma   90.00
#
_symmetry.space_group_name_H-M   'P 1'
#
loop_
_entity.id
_entity.type
_entity.pdbx_description
1 polymer ?
#
loop_
_entity_poly.entity_id
_entity_poly.type
_entity_poly.pdbx_seq_one_letter_code
_entity_poly.pdbx_strand_id
1 'polypeptide(L)'
;MPHGENENPIDVESDEDRCKHQRQDLINNLHIATWFFDKRFETFLKTVLIPKWRLEDYWYRYEWQHRGSMHVHEIGIMRDTSLFDWDNMKDNEDEMSRILSHFDSLVTTINPCPDAPVPVRHPCQKANDELCDDLQDYIELVNKLQKHTRCSPSYCLRTKNGQQYCRFSFPKDNVEHSFIHENDRE
;
A
#
# COMPACT_ATOMS: atom_id res chain seq x y z
N MET A 1 38.38 -34.57 39.58
CA MET A 1 36.98 -34.20 39.33
C MET A 1 37.01 -33.04 38.34
N PRO A 2 36.60 -33.20 37.07
CA PRO A 2 36.56 -32.07 36.15
C PRO A 2 35.32 -31.22 36.45
N HIS A 3 35.50 -29.91 36.48
CA HIS A 3 34.40 -28.95 36.51
C HIS A 3 33.66 -29.02 35.17
N GLY A 4 32.42 -29.51 35.19
CA GLY A 4 31.51 -29.39 34.06
C GLY A 4 31.02 -27.95 33.97
N GLU A 5 31.37 -27.27 32.89
CA GLU A 5 30.74 -26.04 32.47
C GLU A 5 29.28 -26.39 32.08
N ASN A 6 28.34 -26.03 32.94
CA ASN A 6 26.92 -26.06 32.61
C ASN A 6 26.67 -24.86 31.66
N GLU A 7 26.90 -25.08 30.37
CA GLU A 7 26.32 -24.23 29.35
C GLU A 7 24.79 -24.44 29.41
N ASN A 8 24.09 -23.50 30.03
CA ASN A 8 22.63 -23.44 29.90
C ASN A 8 22.30 -23.35 28.40
N PRO A 9 21.40 -24.20 27.87
CA PRO A 9 20.94 -24.04 26.51
C PRO A 9 20.35 -22.63 26.40
N ILE A 10 20.87 -21.84 25.46
CA ILE A 10 20.23 -20.59 25.05
C ILE A 10 18.85 -21.01 24.55
N ASP A 11 17.79 -20.70 25.29
CA ASP A 11 16.42 -20.92 24.86
C ASP A 11 16.20 -20.10 23.59
N VAL A 12 16.35 -20.74 22.44
CA VAL A 12 16.06 -20.15 21.14
C VAL A 12 14.54 -20.06 21.06
N GLU A 13 14.02 -18.88 21.38
CA GLU A 13 12.59 -18.58 21.26
C GLU A 13 12.10 -18.88 19.84
N SER A 14 11.01 -19.63 19.73
CA SER A 14 10.41 -19.94 18.44
C SER A 14 9.91 -18.65 17.75
N ASP A 15 9.92 -18.63 16.42
CA ASP A 15 9.41 -17.47 15.66
C ASP A 15 7.93 -17.17 15.97
N GLU A 16 7.15 -18.19 16.32
CA GLU A 16 5.75 -18.04 16.72
C GLU A 16 5.60 -17.34 18.06
N ASP A 17 6.44 -17.70 19.04
CA ASP A 17 6.37 -17.11 20.39
C ASP A 17 6.88 -15.67 20.38
N ARG A 18 7.93 -15.40 19.59
CA ARG A 18 8.42 -14.05 19.34
C ARG A 18 7.33 -13.16 18.72
N CYS A 19 6.58 -13.67 17.74
CA CYS A 19 5.45 -12.94 17.14
C CYS A 19 4.32 -12.66 18.15
N LYS A 20 4.01 -13.60 19.05
CA LYS A 20 2.99 -13.41 20.09
C LYS A 20 3.42 -12.32 21.08
N HIS A 21 4.67 -12.34 21.53
CA HIS A 21 5.20 -11.32 22.44
C HIS A 21 5.21 -9.93 21.80
N GLN A 22 5.73 -9.79 20.57
CA GLN A 22 5.70 -8.51 19.85
C GLN A 22 4.28 -7.96 19.67
N ARG A 23 3.30 -8.83 19.38
CA ARG A 23 1.90 -8.44 19.30
C ARG A 23 1.37 -7.95 20.64
N GLN A 24 1.69 -8.65 21.73
CA GLN A 24 1.24 -8.27 23.06
C GLN A 24 1.86 -6.94 23.50
N ASP A 25 3.13 -6.71 23.17
CA ASP A 25 3.82 -5.45 23.45
C ASP A 25 3.18 -4.28 22.70
N LEU A 26 2.79 -4.47 21.42
CA LEU A 26 2.04 -3.46 20.67
C LEU A 26 0.68 -3.17 21.30
N ILE A 27 -0.04 -4.19 21.79
CA ILE A 27 -1.33 -4.03 22.47
C ILE A 27 -1.16 -3.25 23.78
N ASN A 28 -0.16 -3.62 24.57
CA ASN A 28 0.13 -2.99 25.86
C ASN A 28 0.64 -1.55 25.70
N ASN A 29 1.27 -1.24 24.57
CA ASN A 29 1.89 0.06 24.27
C ASN A 29 1.26 0.73 23.05
N LEU A 30 -0.08 0.65 22.91
CA LEU A 30 -0.80 1.20 21.76
C LEU A 30 -0.52 2.70 21.50
N HIS A 31 -0.25 3.45 22.56
CA HIS A 31 0.11 4.87 22.48
C HIS A 31 1.43 5.09 21.72
N ILE A 32 2.42 4.19 21.89
CA ILE A 32 3.69 4.24 21.15
C ILE A 32 3.45 3.95 19.68
N ALA A 33 2.68 2.91 19.37
CA ALA A 33 2.35 2.56 17.99
C ALA A 33 1.59 3.70 17.28
N THR A 34 0.66 4.35 18.00
CA THR A 34 -0.11 5.50 17.50
C THR A 34 0.78 6.72 17.27
N TRP A 35 1.65 7.05 18.24
CA TRP A 35 2.62 8.14 18.11
C TRP A 35 3.59 7.91 16.95
N PHE A 36 4.10 6.67 16.79
CA PHE A 36 4.99 6.32 15.71
C PHE A 36 4.30 6.44 14.35
N PHE A 37 3.05 5.99 14.25
CA PHE A 37 2.26 6.14 13.03
C PHE A 37 2.02 7.62 12.68
N ASP A 38 1.65 8.44 13.67
CA ASP A 38 1.51 9.89 13.52
C ASP A 38 2.81 10.51 12.99
N LYS A 39 3.96 10.20 13.61
CA LYS A 39 5.26 10.71 13.15
C LYS A 39 5.60 10.28 11.73
N ARG A 40 5.32 9.03 11.36
CA ARG A 40 5.55 8.53 9.99
C ARG A 40 4.68 9.27 8.98
N PHE A 41 3.39 9.43 9.28
CA PHE A 41 2.48 10.14 8.39
C PHE A 41 2.84 11.62 8.28
N GLU A 42 3.06 12.33 9.40
CA GLU A 42 3.47 13.73 9.39
C GLU A 42 4.76 13.94 8.59
N THR A 43 5.73 13.02 8.74
CA THR A 43 6.98 13.08 7.97
C THR A 43 6.68 12.92 6.49
N PHE A 44 5.93 11.89 6.09
CA PHE A 44 5.58 11.64 4.70
C PHE A 44 4.79 12.82 4.07
N LEU A 45 3.82 13.37 4.79
CA LEU A 45 3.06 14.53 4.39
C LEU A 45 3.98 15.74 4.14
N LYS A 46 4.83 16.07 5.12
CA LYS A 46 5.70 17.26 5.07
C LYS A 46 6.85 17.14 4.08
N THR A 47 7.42 15.94 3.90
CA THR A 47 8.61 15.74 3.06
C THR A 47 8.29 15.28 1.65
N VAL A 48 7.16 14.58 1.45
CA VAL A 48 6.78 14.02 0.15
C VAL A 48 5.55 14.74 -0.41
N LEU A 49 4.40 14.66 0.26
CA LEU A 49 3.13 15.10 -0.35
C LEU A 49 3.06 16.62 -0.54
N ILE A 50 3.33 17.42 0.50
CA ILE A 50 3.30 18.89 0.41
C ILE A 50 4.25 19.39 -0.70
N PRO A 51 5.53 18.99 -0.75
CA PRO A 51 6.43 19.44 -1.82
C PRO A 51 6.06 18.91 -3.20
N LYS A 52 5.72 17.62 -3.32
CA LYS A 52 5.43 16.97 -4.61
C LYS A 52 4.16 17.50 -5.26
N TRP A 53 3.12 17.75 -4.47
CA TRP A 53 1.82 18.22 -4.96
C TRP A 53 1.60 19.73 -4.76
N ARG A 54 2.58 20.43 -4.17
CA ARG A 54 2.53 21.87 -3.89
C ARG A 54 1.24 22.23 -3.13
N LEU A 55 0.96 21.48 -2.07
CA LEU A 55 -0.24 21.69 -1.25
C LEU A 55 -0.17 23.05 -0.56
N GLU A 56 -1.22 23.86 -0.72
CA GLU A 56 -1.36 25.15 -0.03
C GLU A 56 -2.05 25.00 1.32
N ASP A 57 -3.07 24.14 1.34
CA ASP A 57 -3.86 23.84 2.51
C ASP A 57 -4.19 22.35 2.52
N TYR A 58 -4.36 21.77 3.69
CA TYR A 58 -4.67 20.36 3.85
C TYR A 58 -5.35 20.11 5.19
N TRP A 59 -6.16 19.08 5.21
CA TRP A 59 -6.79 18.58 6.41
C TRP A 59 -6.74 17.06 6.40
N TYR A 60 -6.48 16.46 7.55
CA TYR A 60 -6.53 15.01 7.69
C TYR A 60 -7.12 14.59 9.03
N ARG A 61 -7.62 13.36 9.05
CA ARG A 61 -8.08 12.70 10.27
C ARG A 61 -7.61 11.26 10.34
N TYR A 62 -7.47 10.78 11.56
CA TYR A 62 -7.26 9.37 11.85
C TYR A 62 -8.60 8.65 11.98
N GLU A 63 -8.68 7.46 11.42
CA GLU A 63 -9.79 6.54 11.61
C GLU A 63 -9.23 5.17 12.02
N TRP A 64 -9.86 4.59 13.05
CA TRP A 64 -9.50 3.28 13.59
C TRP A 64 -10.53 2.27 13.12
N GLN A 65 -10.15 1.37 12.22
CA GLN A 65 -11.05 0.30 11.78
C GLN A 65 -11.16 -0.82 12.82
N HIS A 66 -12.28 -1.56 12.79
CA HIS A 66 -12.55 -2.73 13.64
C HIS A 66 -11.45 -3.81 13.63
N ARG A 67 -10.55 -3.81 12.62
CA ARG A 67 -9.42 -4.75 12.53
C ARG A 67 -8.10 -4.19 13.09
N GLY A 68 -8.14 -3.05 13.79
CA GLY A 68 -6.98 -2.45 14.44
C GLY A 68 -5.99 -1.78 13.48
N SER A 69 -6.33 -1.68 12.18
CA SER A 69 -5.55 -0.89 11.23
C SER A 69 -5.94 0.58 11.39
N MET A 70 -4.95 1.40 11.73
CA MET A 70 -5.03 2.85 11.70
C MET A 70 -4.83 3.30 10.25
N HIS A 71 -5.74 4.12 9.73
CA HIS A 71 -5.57 4.77 8.43
C HIS A 71 -5.85 6.26 8.55
N VAL A 72 -5.25 7.02 7.63
CA VAL A 72 -5.44 8.46 7.53
C VAL A 72 -6.31 8.76 6.33
N HIS A 73 -7.31 9.59 6.52
CA HIS A 73 -7.98 10.28 5.43
C HIS A 73 -7.43 11.69 5.35
N GLU A 74 -6.92 12.06 4.18
CA GLU A 74 -6.39 13.39 3.90
C GLU A 74 -7.15 14.00 2.72
N ILE A 75 -7.37 15.30 2.80
CA ILE A 75 -7.76 16.16 1.68
C ILE A 75 -6.78 17.33 1.62
N GLY A 76 -6.29 17.63 0.42
CA GLY A 76 -5.34 18.71 0.17
C GLY A 76 -5.80 19.59 -0.99
N ILE A 77 -5.51 20.88 -0.89
CA ILE A 77 -5.70 21.87 -1.96
C ILE A 77 -4.34 22.11 -2.60
N MET A 78 -4.24 21.78 -3.88
CA MET A 78 -3.02 21.98 -4.67
C MET A 78 -2.96 23.42 -5.22
N ARG A 79 -1.77 24.03 -5.17
CA ARG A 79 -1.50 25.32 -5.80
C ARG A 79 -1.57 25.22 -7.32
N ASP A 80 -2.12 26.26 -7.96
CA ASP A 80 -2.17 26.44 -9.42
C ASP A 80 -2.89 25.30 -10.17
N THR A 81 -3.73 24.52 -9.49
CA THR A 81 -4.50 23.45 -10.13
C THR A 81 -5.78 24.04 -10.75
N SER A 82 -5.99 23.77 -12.03
CA SER A 82 -7.21 24.15 -12.73
C SER A 82 -8.44 23.55 -12.03
N LEU A 83 -9.49 24.35 -11.87
CA LEU A 83 -10.80 23.81 -11.49
C LEU A 83 -11.26 22.83 -12.57
N PHE A 84 -11.58 21.61 -12.16
CA PHE A 84 -12.14 20.59 -13.05
C PHE A 84 -13.66 20.75 -13.10
N ASP A 85 -14.16 21.11 -14.27
CA ASP A 85 -15.59 21.11 -14.56
C ASP A 85 -15.92 19.88 -15.40
N TRP A 86 -16.25 18.77 -14.73
CA TRP A 86 -16.48 17.47 -15.35
C TRP A 86 -17.49 17.54 -16.50
N ASP A 87 -18.60 18.26 -16.30
CA ASP A 87 -19.69 18.30 -17.27
C ASP A 87 -19.27 18.95 -18.59
N ASN A 88 -18.36 19.93 -18.54
CA ASN A 88 -17.81 20.60 -19.71
C ASN A 88 -16.58 19.88 -20.30
N MET A 89 -15.85 19.13 -19.46
CA MET A 89 -14.56 18.53 -19.79
C MET A 89 -14.67 17.12 -20.36
N LYS A 90 -15.66 16.32 -19.93
CA LYS A 90 -15.73 14.88 -20.26
C LYS A 90 -15.78 14.59 -21.76
N ASP A 91 -16.35 15.51 -22.54
CA ASP A 91 -16.48 15.42 -24.00
C ASP A 91 -15.39 16.22 -24.74
N ASN A 92 -14.43 16.83 -24.02
CA ASN A 92 -13.34 17.62 -24.57
C ASN A 92 -12.01 16.83 -24.50
N GLU A 93 -11.63 16.18 -25.61
CA GLU A 93 -10.44 15.32 -25.68
C GLU A 93 -9.13 16.05 -25.34
N ASP A 94 -8.96 17.30 -25.77
CA ASP A 94 -7.75 18.09 -25.51
C ASP A 94 -7.62 18.41 -24.02
N GLU A 95 -8.73 18.74 -23.36
CA GLU A 95 -8.74 19.04 -21.93
C GLU A 95 -8.51 17.78 -21.10
N MET A 96 -9.18 16.68 -21.43
CA MET A 96 -8.95 15.36 -20.83
C MET A 96 -7.48 14.93 -20.94
N SER A 97 -6.88 15.11 -22.12
CA SER A 97 -5.47 14.76 -22.36
C SER A 97 -4.51 15.60 -21.51
N ARG A 98 -4.78 16.89 -21.35
CA ARG A 98 -3.98 17.78 -20.48
C ARG A 98 -4.04 17.35 -19.02
N ILE A 99 -5.18 16.88 -18.57
CA ILE A 99 -5.42 16.48 -17.18
C ILE A 99 -4.76 15.14 -16.89
N LEU A 100 -4.94 14.17 -17.79
CA LEU A 100 -4.24 12.89 -17.71
C LEU A 100 -2.73 13.10 -17.67
N SER A 101 -2.20 13.94 -18.58
CA SER A 101 -0.77 14.29 -18.60
C SER A 101 -0.30 14.94 -17.29
N HIS A 102 -1.14 15.78 -16.67
CA HIS A 102 -0.84 16.35 -15.36
C HIS A 102 -0.76 15.27 -14.28
N PHE A 103 -1.76 14.40 -14.16
CA PHE A 103 -1.77 13.35 -13.14
C PHE A 103 -0.66 12.30 -13.35
N ASP A 104 -0.37 11.91 -14.60
CA ASP A 104 0.72 11.00 -14.94
C ASP A 104 2.09 11.57 -14.53
N SER A 105 2.25 12.89 -14.49
CA SER A 105 3.47 13.54 -13.99
C SER A 105 3.61 13.47 -12.45
N LEU A 106 2.50 13.27 -11.76
CA LEU A 106 2.42 13.27 -10.30
C LEU A 106 2.43 11.85 -9.71
N VAL A 107 1.73 10.94 -10.36
CA VAL A 107 1.45 9.58 -9.87
C VAL A 107 1.88 8.59 -10.94
N THR A 108 2.67 7.59 -10.54
CA THR A 108 3.03 6.46 -11.39
C THR A 108 2.53 5.16 -10.76
N THR A 109 1.78 4.38 -11.54
CA THR A 109 1.27 3.06 -11.14
C THR A 109 1.78 1.97 -12.07
N ILE A 110 3.06 2.04 -12.43
CA ILE A 110 3.69 1.11 -13.39
C ILE A 110 4.27 -0.07 -12.62
N ASN A 111 3.92 -1.29 -13.04
CA ASN A 111 4.66 -2.50 -12.72
C ASN A 111 5.71 -2.74 -13.81
N PRO A 112 7.01 -2.48 -13.57
CA PRO A 112 8.02 -2.49 -14.62
C PRO A 112 8.42 -3.92 -15.04
N CYS A 113 8.05 -4.95 -14.27
CA CYS A 113 8.29 -6.34 -14.64
C CYS A 113 7.14 -7.23 -14.13
N PRO A 114 5.98 -7.23 -14.82
CA PRO A 114 4.81 -8.00 -14.41
C PRO A 114 4.99 -9.51 -14.56
N ASP A 115 6.00 -9.97 -15.30
CA ASP A 115 6.30 -11.39 -15.44
C ASP A 115 7.27 -11.92 -14.37
N ALA A 116 7.87 -11.02 -13.57
CA ALA A 116 8.77 -11.43 -12.50
C ALA A 116 8.05 -12.34 -11.48
N PRO A 117 8.76 -13.31 -10.88
CA PRO A 117 8.18 -14.15 -9.85
C PRO A 117 7.74 -13.33 -8.64
N VAL A 118 6.66 -13.75 -7.98
CA VAL A 118 6.22 -13.13 -6.73
C VAL A 118 7.21 -13.53 -5.64
N PRO A 119 7.81 -12.57 -4.91
CA PRO A 119 8.79 -12.90 -3.90
C PRO A 119 8.16 -13.73 -2.79
N VAL A 120 8.88 -14.74 -2.29
CA VAL A 120 8.38 -15.65 -1.25
C VAL A 120 8.16 -14.87 0.06
N ARG A 121 9.20 -14.15 0.51
CA ARG A 121 9.15 -13.23 1.65
C ARG A 121 8.56 -11.89 1.22
N HIS A 122 7.74 -11.26 2.07
CA HIS A 122 7.21 -9.94 1.76
C HIS A 122 8.34 -8.90 1.88
N PRO A 123 8.53 -7.96 0.92
CA PRO A 123 9.62 -6.99 0.99
C PRO A 123 9.63 -6.15 2.26
N CYS A 124 8.47 -5.75 2.78
CA CYS A 124 8.38 -5.09 4.11
C CYS A 124 8.80 -5.95 5.32
N GLN A 125 9.15 -7.22 5.14
CA GLN A 125 9.76 -8.05 6.18
C GLN A 125 11.29 -8.07 6.10
N LYS A 126 11.89 -7.56 5.01
CA LYS A 126 13.34 -7.42 4.86
C LYS A 126 13.87 -6.40 5.88
N ALA A 127 15.05 -6.66 6.43
CA ALA A 127 15.77 -5.70 7.24
C ALA A 127 16.32 -4.56 6.35
N ASN A 128 16.69 -3.44 6.97
CA ASN A 128 17.12 -2.26 6.21
C ASN A 128 18.42 -2.49 5.43
N ASP A 129 19.31 -3.34 5.92
CA ASP A 129 20.56 -3.75 5.27
C ASP A 129 20.35 -4.78 4.14
N GLU A 130 19.18 -5.40 4.06
CA GLU A 130 18.77 -6.28 2.96
C GLU A 130 18.18 -5.50 1.77
N LEU A 131 17.91 -4.19 1.93
CA LEU A 131 17.32 -3.33 0.90
C LEU A 131 18.43 -2.51 0.22
N CYS A 132 18.37 -2.45 -1.10
CA CYS A 132 19.25 -1.64 -1.94
C CYS A 132 18.56 -0.35 -2.42
N ASP A 133 17.25 -0.21 -2.17
CA ASP A 133 16.40 0.90 -2.64
C ASP A 133 16.50 1.11 -4.16
N ASP A 134 16.62 0.00 -4.90
CA ASP A 134 16.77 -0.01 -6.35
C ASP A 134 15.49 -0.44 -7.08
N LEU A 135 15.57 -0.54 -8.41
CA LEU A 135 14.45 -0.98 -9.24
C LEU A 135 13.99 -2.40 -8.91
N GLN A 136 14.88 -3.28 -8.45
CA GLN A 136 14.56 -4.66 -8.13
C GLN A 136 13.71 -4.73 -6.85
N ASP A 137 14.05 -3.96 -5.82
CA ASP A 137 13.22 -3.86 -4.61
C ASP A 137 11.82 -3.31 -4.92
N TYR A 138 11.72 -2.35 -5.83
CA TYR A 138 10.43 -1.85 -6.32
C TYR A 138 9.63 -2.93 -7.07
N ILE A 139 10.27 -3.67 -8.01
CA ILE A 139 9.65 -4.78 -8.74
C ILE A 139 9.09 -5.82 -7.77
N GLU A 140 9.86 -6.20 -6.75
CA GLU A 140 9.45 -7.19 -5.75
C GLU A 140 8.26 -6.70 -4.94
N LEU A 141 8.30 -5.45 -4.48
CA LEU A 141 7.20 -4.85 -3.70
C LEU A 141 5.92 -4.79 -4.51
N VAL A 142 5.98 -4.24 -5.72
CA VAL A 142 4.83 -4.10 -6.60
C VAL A 142 4.25 -5.46 -6.96
N ASN A 143 5.09 -6.44 -7.32
CA ASN A 143 4.62 -7.78 -7.65
C ASN A 143 4.06 -8.53 -6.43
N LYS A 144 4.52 -8.26 -5.21
CA LYS A 144 3.93 -8.82 -4.00
C LYS A 144 2.55 -8.24 -3.70
N LEU A 145 2.35 -6.93 -3.97
CA LEU A 145 1.12 -6.21 -3.63
C LEU A 145 0.05 -6.26 -4.72
N GLN A 146 0.43 -6.15 -5.99
CA GLN A 146 -0.50 -6.00 -7.11
C GLN A 146 -0.91 -7.32 -7.77
N LYS A 147 -0.24 -8.44 -7.45
CA LYS A 147 -0.60 -9.75 -8.01
C LYS A 147 -1.57 -10.50 -7.12
N HIS A 148 -2.75 -10.81 -7.67
CA HIS A 148 -3.67 -11.76 -7.06
C HIS A 148 -3.23 -13.21 -7.34
N THR A 149 -2.27 -13.70 -6.56
CA THR A 149 -1.56 -14.96 -6.86
C THR A 149 -2.43 -16.20 -6.78
N ARG A 150 -3.39 -16.25 -5.85
CA ARG A 150 -4.31 -17.38 -5.66
C ARG A 150 -5.67 -16.87 -5.18
N CYS A 151 -6.72 -17.19 -5.92
CA CYS A 151 -8.09 -16.98 -5.45
C CYS A 151 -8.41 -17.97 -4.31
N SER A 152 -8.63 -17.47 -3.10
CA SER A 152 -9.12 -18.30 -2.01
C SER A 152 -10.61 -18.63 -2.21
N PRO A 153 -11.03 -19.91 -2.07
CA PRO A 153 -12.44 -20.28 -2.08
C PRO A 153 -13.27 -19.57 -1.00
N SER A 154 -12.67 -19.25 0.16
CA SER A 154 -13.39 -18.68 1.31
C SER A 154 -13.62 -17.17 1.23
N TYR A 155 -12.89 -16.46 0.36
CA TYR A 155 -12.92 -15.00 0.32
C TYR A 155 -13.04 -14.43 -1.10
N CYS A 156 -12.27 -14.99 -2.03
CA CYS A 156 -12.14 -14.47 -3.39
C CYS A 156 -13.19 -15.09 -4.32
N LEU A 157 -13.39 -16.40 -4.32
CA LEU A 157 -14.30 -17.04 -5.27
C LEU A 157 -15.77 -16.83 -4.89
N ARG A 158 -16.58 -16.43 -5.86
CA ARG A 158 -18.03 -16.30 -5.76
C ARG A 158 -18.69 -17.10 -6.87
N THR A 159 -19.89 -17.60 -6.62
CA THR A 159 -20.68 -18.32 -7.61
C THR A 159 -21.90 -17.50 -7.99
N LYS A 160 -22.12 -17.29 -9.28
CA LYS A 160 -23.34 -16.70 -9.84
C LYS A 160 -23.73 -17.51 -11.07
N ASN A 161 -24.99 -17.93 -11.16
CA ASN A 161 -25.51 -18.76 -12.26
C ASN A 161 -24.69 -20.04 -12.52
N GLY A 162 -24.15 -20.67 -11.47
CA GLY A 162 -23.32 -21.88 -11.58
C GLY A 162 -21.87 -21.65 -12.02
N GLN A 163 -21.47 -20.42 -12.38
CA GLN A 163 -20.11 -20.09 -12.74
C GLN A 163 -19.36 -19.46 -11.55
N GLN A 164 -18.15 -19.95 -11.29
CA GLN A 164 -17.24 -19.31 -10.33
C GLN A 164 -16.52 -18.13 -10.98
N TYR A 165 -16.47 -17.01 -10.26
CA TYR A 165 -15.72 -15.82 -10.64
C TYR A 165 -15.00 -15.26 -9.42
N CYS A 166 -13.92 -14.53 -9.67
CA CYS A 166 -13.24 -13.79 -8.59
C CYS A 166 -14.10 -12.58 -8.21
N ARG A 167 -14.42 -12.43 -6.92
CA ARG A 167 -15.12 -11.29 -6.30
C ARG A 167 -14.53 -9.94 -6.70
N PHE A 168 -13.22 -9.89 -6.91
CA PHE A 168 -12.47 -8.69 -7.26
C PHE A 168 -12.21 -8.57 -8.76
N SER A 169 -12.80 -9.46 -9.57
CA SER A 169 -12.69 -9.50 -11.03
C SER A 169 -11.24 -9.62 -11.51
N PHE A 170 -10.45 -10.51 -10.89
CA PHE A 170 -9.15 -10.92 -11.42
C PHE A 170 -9.29 -12.10 -12.41
N PRO A 171 -8.39 -12.19 -13.41
CA PRO A 171 -7.33 -11.22 -13.72
C PRO A 171 -7.92 -9.91 -14.25
N LYS A 172 -7.26 -8.79 -13.91
CA LYS A 172 -7.57 -7.48 -14.49
C LYS A 172 -6.81 -7.35 -15.80
N ASP A 173 -7.42 -6.71 -16.78
CA ASP A 173 -6.73 -6.39 -18.02
C ASP A 173 -5.62 -5.37 -17.76
N ASN A 174 -4.52 -5.51 -18.48
CA ASN A 174 -3.46 -4.52 -18.46
C ASN A 174 -3.95 -3.25 -19.16
N VAL A 175 -3.64 -2.11 -18.56
CA VAL A 175 -3.98 -0.79 -19.08
C VAL A 175 -2.68 -0.11 -19.48
N GLU A 176 -2.55 0.22 -20.77
CA GLU A 176 -1.34 0.86 -21.31
C GLU A 176 -1.29 2.37 -21.06
N HIS A 177 -2.46 3.00 -20.92
CA HIS A 177 -2.59 4.45 -20.76
C HIS A 177 -3.61 4.80 -19.69
N SER A 178 -3.32 5.83 -18.91
CA SER A 178 -4.25 6.38 -17.93
C SER A 178 -5.54 6.86 -18.61
N PHE A 179 -6.66 6.65 -17.94
CA PHE A 179 -7.98 7.11 -18.39
C PHE A 179 -8.81 7.54 -17.18
N ILE A 180 -9.73 8.49 -17.41
CA ILE A 180 -10.72 8.92 -16.43
C ILE A 180 -12.08 8.48 -16.96
N HIS A 181 -12.91 7.93 -16.09
CA HIS A 181 -14.28 7.55 -16.40
C HIS A 181 -15.18 7.95 -15.24
N GLU A 182 -16.44 8.17 -15.56
CA GLU A 182 -17.47 8.32 -14.55
C GLU A 182 -17.66 6.97 -13.85
N ASN A 183 -17.65 6.97 -12.53
CA ASN A 183 -17.85 5.75 -11.77
C ASN A 183 -19.35 5.54 -11.62
N ASP A 184 -19.95 4.76 -12.52
CA ASP A 184 -21.38 4.41 -12.56
C ASP A 184 -21.84 3.53 -11.39
N ARG A 185 -21.21 3.66 -10.21
CA ARG A 185 -21.64 2.95 -9.00
C ARG A 185 -22.92 3.56 -8.46
N GLU A 186 -24.04 3.10 -9.02
CA GLU A 186 -25.30 2.89 -8.29
C GLU A 186 -25.18 1.75 -7.27
#